data_AF-A0A972WZI6-F1
#
_entry.id   AF-A0A972WZI6-F1
#
_cell.length_a   1.000
_cell.length_b   1.000
_cell.length_c   1.000
_cell.angle_alpha   90.00
_cell.angle_beta   90.00
_cell.angle_gamma   90.00
#
_symmetry.space_group_name_H-M   'P 1'
#
loop_
_entity.id
_entity.type
_entity.pdbx_description
1 polymer ?
#
loop_
_entity_poly.entity_id
_entity_poly.type
_entity_poly.pdbx_seq_one_letter_code
_entity_poly.pdbx_strand_id
1 'polypeptide(L)'
;MTTLPQLLKAMMENNASDMHLSAGCAPSFRVYGIISRAKMDSLTPVNTKELCYSILTDSQKTELEEKKQIDLSFGIRNLARFRANIFYQRGSVSGAFRHIPFDVPKLDTLGLPPILKSLIKKPKGLILITGSTGSGKTTTLAALIDA
;
A
#
# COMPACT_ATOMS: atom_id res chain seq x y z
N MET A 1 12.11 20.20 5.28
CA MET A 1 12.13 18.80 4.79
C MET A 1 10.78 18.17 5.03
N THR A 2 10.18 17.56 4.02
CA THR A 2 8.90 16.84 4.13
C THR A 2 9.15 15.46 4.74
N THR A 3 8.34 15.06 5.72
CA THR A 3 8.48 13.75 6.39
C THR A 3 7.63 12.67 5.71
N LEU A 4 7.95 11.39 5.93
CA LEU A 4 7.17 10.28 5.37
C LEU A 4 5.68 10.33 5.80
N PRO A 5 5.33 10.58 7.08
CA PRO A 5 3.92 10.71 7.48
C PRO A 5 3.17 11.82 6.73
N GLN A 6 3.82 12.94 6.39
CA GLN A 6 3.20 14.01 5.61
C GLN A 6 2.91 13.56 4.18
N LEU A 7 3.83 12.82 3.55
CA LEU A 7 3.63 12.26 2.21
C LEU A 7 2.51 11.21 2.19
N LEU A 8 2.45 10.35 3.22
CA LEU A 8 1.38 9.37 3.37
C LEU A 8 0.02 10.03 3.66
N LYS A 9 -0.01 11.15 4.39
CA LYS A 9 -1.22 11.94 4.55
C LYS A 9 -1.69 12.52 3.21
N ALA A 10 -0.77 13.08 2.43
CA ALA A 10 -1.09 13.58 1.09
C ALA A 10 -1.58 12.47 0.15
N MET A 11 -1.00 11.27 0.24
CA MET A 11 -1.49 10.08 -0.48
C MET A 11 -2.97 9.82 -0.17
N MET A 12 -3.35 9.86 1.10
CA MET A 12 -4.73 9.66 1.56
C MET A 12 -5.67 10.76 1.10
N GLU A 13 -5.27 12.03 1.25
CA GLU A 13 -6.06 13.20 0.83
C GLU A 13 -6.34 13.21 -0.68
N ASN A 14 -5.44 12.65 -1.48
CA ASN A 14 -5.59 12.54 -2.94
C ASN A 14 -6.25 11.22 -3.40
N ASN A 15 -6.78 10.40 -2.48
CA ASN A 15 -7.36 9.08 -2.76
C ASN A 15 -6.42 8.18 -3.60
N ALA A 16 -5.12 8.27 -3.35
CA ALA A 16 -4.13 7.47 -4.07
C ALA A 16 -4.08 6.03 -3.52
N SER A 17 -4.05 5.04 -4.40
CA SER A 17 -3.92 3.63 -4.05
C SER A 17 -2.49 3.27 -3.65
N ASP A 18 -1.51 3.85 -4.34
CA ASP A 18 -0.10 3.60 -4.15
C ASP A 18 0.70 4.91 -4.19
N MET A 19 1.77 4.98 -3.40
CA MET A 19 2.80 6.03 -3.46
C MET A 19 4.14 5.40 -3.77
N HIS A 20 4.91 6.03 -4.64
CA HIS A 20 6.24 5.58 -5.07
C HIS A 20 7.28 6.65 -4.78
N LEU A 21 8.38 6.24 -4.13
CA LEU A 21 9.55 7.07 -3.84
C LEU A 21 10.75 6.47 -4.58
N SER A 22 11.44 7.29 -5.36
CA SER A 22 12.68 6.90 -6.06
C SER A 22 13.59 8.11 -6.23
N ALA A 23 14.90 7.89 -6.13
CA ALA A 23 15.88 8.96 -6.24
C ALA A 23 15.90 9.55 -7.65
N GLY A 24 16.06 10.87 -7.75
CA GLY A 24 16.03 11.63 -9.01
C GLY A 24 14.62 11.97 -9.51
N CYS A 25 13.57 11.56 -8.80
CA CYS A 25 12.18 11.89 -9.12
C CYS A 25 11.47 12.48 -7.90
N ALA A 26 10.47 13.32 -8.13
CA ALA A 26 9.52 13.69 -7.09
C ALA A 26 8.67 12.47 -6.68
N PRO A 27 8.14 12.41 -5.43
CA PRO A 27 7.17 11.41 -5.03
C PRO A 27 6.04 11.28 -6.05
N SER A 28 5.65 10.05 -6.36
CA SER A 28 4.60 9.77 -7.32
C SER A 28 3.43 9.08 -6.64
N PHE A 29 2.21 9.48 -7.00
CA PHE A 29 0.97 8.91 -6.48
C PHE A 29 0.20 8.26 -7.61
N ARG A 30 -0.32 7.05 -7.35
CA ARG A 30 -1.23 6.36 -8.25
C ARG A 30 -2.66 6.63 -7.82
N VAL A 31 -3.41 7.37 -8.64
CA VAL A 31 -4.81 7.68 -8.41
C VAL A 31 -5.61 7.09 -9.57
N TYR A 32 -6.60 6.23 -9.26
CA TYR A 32 -7.39 5.49 -10.27
C TYR A 32 -6.54 4.82 -11.37
N GLY A 33 -5.39 4.25 -10.99
CA GLY A 33 -4.49 3.55 -11.90
C GLY A 33 -3.46 4.45 -12.62
N ILE A 34 -3.65 5.77 -12.61
CA ILE A 34 -2.77 6.74 -13.27
C ILE A 34 -1.70 7.23 -12.28
N ILE A 35 -0.44 7.19 -12.70
CA ILE A 35 0.67 7.70 -11.88
C ILE A 35 0.91 9.17 -12.20
N SER A 36 0.87 10.02 -11.17
CA SER A 36 1.17 11.45 -11.26
C SER A 36 2.26 11.83 -10.26
N ARG A 37 3.14 12.77 -10.63
CA ARG A 37 4.20 13.27 -9.75
C ARG A 37 3.69 14.43 -8.90
N ALA A 38 4.08 14.46 -7.64
CA ALA A 38 3.85 15.59 -6.75
C ALA A 38 4.55 16.85 -7.28
N LYS A 39 3.96 18.02 -7.01
CA LYS A 39 4.56 19.33 -7.32
C LYS A 39 5.61 19.70 -6.26
N MET A 40 6.72 18.98 -6.26
CA MET A 40 7.83 19.17 -5.34
C MET A 40 9.15 18.77 -6.00
N ASP A 41 10.25 19.15 -5.36
CA ASP A 41 11.58 18.82 -5.85
C ASP A 41 11.83 17.31 -5.91
N SER A 42 12.72 16.92 -6.81
CA SER A 42 13.18 15.54 -6.91
C SER A 42 13.87 15.09 -5.64
N LEU A 43 13.58 13.87 -5.21
CA LEU A 43 14.22 13.28 -4.04
C LEU A 43 15.67 12.92 -4.35
N THR A 44 16.59 13.24 -3.43
CA THR A 44 17.96 12.74 -3.48
C THR A 44 18.05 11.31 -2.91
N PRO A 45 19.13 10.55 -3.18
CA PRO A 45 19.36 9.25 -2.54
C PRO A 45 19.36 9.31 -1.00
N VAL A 46 19.81 10.44 -0.42
CA VAL A 46 19.77 10.68 1.02
C VAL A 46 18.32 10.81 1.49
N ASN A 47 17.50 11.58 0.78
CA ASN A 47 16.09 11.77 1.15
C ASN A 47 15.30 10.46 1.07
N THR A 48 15.47 9.66 0.01
CA THR A 48 14.74 8.40 -0.09
C THR A 48 15.16 7.40 0.99
N LYS A 49 16.46 7.35 1.33
CA LYS A 49 16.96 6.54 2.43
C LYS A 49 16.36 6.98 3.77
N GLU A 50 16.41 8.26 4.10
CA GLU A 50 15.84 8.82 5.33
C GLU A 50 14.33 8.52 5.45
N LEU A 51 13.57 8.78 4.38
CA LEU A 51 12.13 8.53 4.35
C LEU A 51 11.81 7.05 4.57
N CYS A 52 12.45 6.16 3.83
CA CYS A 52 12.20 4.71 3.93
C CYS A 52 12.67 4.12 5.26
N TYR A 53 13.81 4.56 5.79
CA TYR A 53 14.38 4.00 7.03
C TYR A 53 13.61 4.47 8.28
N SER A 54 12.86 5.56 8.20
CA SER A 54 12.06 6.10 9.31
C SER A 54 10.98 5.14 9.84
N ILE A 55 10.60 4.13 9.06
CA ILE A 55 9.58 3.13 9.44
C ILE A 55 10.15 1.73 9.69
N LEU A 56 11.47 1.55 9.55
CA LEU A 56 12.12 0.26 9.72
C LEU A 56 12.67 0.13 11.15
N THR A 57 12.46 -1.04 11.75
CA THR A 57 13.20 -1.45 12.94
C THR A 57 14.66 -1.76 12.59
N ASP A 58 15.56 -1.82 13.58
CA ASP A 58 16.97 -2.09 13.29
C ASP A 58 17.20 -3.47 12.65
N SER A 59 16.43 -4.48 13.07
CA SER A 59 16.43 -5.80 12.41
C SER A 59 16.00 -5.72 10.94
N GLN A 60 14.96 -4.93 10.64
CA GLN A 60 14.47 -4.72 9.28
C GLN A 60 15.46 -3.91 8.42
N LYS A 61 16.21 -2.97 9.02
CA LYS A 61 17.29 -2.25 8.33
C LYS A 61 18.39 -3.23 7.93
N THR A 62 18.82 -4.10 8.84
CA THR A 62 19.80 -5.15 8.54
C THR A 62 19.30 -6.05 7.41
N GLU A 63 18.05 -6.52 7.48
CA GLU A 63 17.46 -7.35 6.43
C GLU A 63 17.44 -6.63 5.07
N LEU A 64 17.07 -5.35 5.03
CA LEU A 64 17.10 -4.55 3.81
C LEU A 64 18.53 -4.38 3.26
N GLU A 65 19.52 -4.17 4.13
CA GLU A 65 20.91 -4.02 3.71
C GLU A 65 21.50 -5.33 3.17
N GLU A 66 21.11 -6.48 3.74
CA GLU A 66 21.56 -7.81 3.30
C GLU A 66 20.83 -8.30 2.04
N LYS A 67 19.49 -8.28 2.05
CA LYS A 67 18.65 -8.85 0.98
C LYS A 67 18.34 -7.85 -0.13
N LYS A 68 18.66 -6.56 0.08
CA LYS A 68 18.37 -5.44 -0.85
C LYS A 68 16.89 -5.20 -1.13
N GLN A 69 16.00 -5.86 -0.40
CA GLN A 69 14.55 -5.64 -0.41
C GLN A 69 13.91 -6.11 0.89
N ILE A 70 12.77 -5.52 1.24
CA ILE A 70 11.93 -5.95 2.37
C ILE A 70 10.46 -5.58 2.13
N ASP A 71 9.56 -6.50 2.46
CA ASP A 71 8.11 -6.26 2.55
C ASP A 71 7.71 -6.11 4.03
N LEU A 72 6.95 -5.08 4.35
CA LEU A 72 6.44 -4.84 5.69
C LEU A 72 5.05 -4.23 5.68
N SER A 73 4.38 -4.28 6.82
CA SER A 73 3.13 -3.55 7.07
C SER A 73 3.26 -2.75 8.36
N PHE A 74 2.76 -1.53 8.36
CA PHE A 74 2.78 -0.64 9.52
C PHE A 74 1.52 0.20 9.57
N GLY A 75 1.20 0.72 10.75
CA GLY A 75 0.08 1.64 10.96
C GLY A 75 0.57 3.00 11.41
N ILE A 76 -0.07 4.06 10.93
CA ILE A 76 0.07 5.41 11.49
C ILE A 76 -1.21 5.73 12.24
N ARG A 77 -1.08 6.04 13.54
CA ARG A 77 -2.21 6.36 14.41
C ARG A 77 -3.03 7.50 13.79
N ASN A 78 -4.35 7.33 13.76
CA ASN A 78 -5.31 8.29 13.21
C ASN A 78 -5.14 8.60 11.70
N LEU A 79 -4.44 7.74 10.94
CA LEU A 79 -4.31 7.89 9.50
C LEU A 79 -4.80 6.63 8.77
N ALA A 80 -3.94 5.62 8.63
CA ALA A 80 -4.25 4.39 7.92
C ALA A 80 -3.22 3.29 8.26
N ARG A 81 -3.48 2.09 7.75
CA ARG A 81 -2.47 1.04 7.62
C ARG A 81 -1.88 1.09 6.23
N PHE A 82 -0.61 0.71 6.13
CA PHE A 82 0.11 0.68 4.87
C PHE A 82 0.88 -0.63 4.75
N ARG A 83 0.93 -1.15 3.53
CA ARG A 83 1.94 -2.12 3.13
C ARG A 83 3.04 -1.35 2.41
N ALA A 84 4.30 -1.58 2.80
CA ALA A 84 5.44 -1.06 2.09
C ALA A 84 6.30 -2.19 1.55
N ASN A 85 6.85 -1.98 0.36
CA ASN A 85 7.99 -2.71 -0.16
C ASN A 85 9.11 -1.69 -0.35
N ILE A 86 10.24 -1.90 0.32
CA ILE A 86 11.42 -1.05 0.25
C ILE A 86 12.53 -1.85 -0.39
N PHE A 87 13.21 -1.28 -1.37
CA PHE A 87 14.18 -2.00 -2.19
C PHE A 87 15.27 -1.08 -2.73
N TYR A 88 16.38 -1.66 -3.15
CA TYR A 88 17.45 -0.93 -3.84
C TYR A 88 17.21 -0.89 -5.35
N GLN A 89 17.32 0.29 -5.94
CA GLN A 89 17.27 0.53 -7.38
C GLN A 89 18.42 1.46 -7.77
N ARG A 90 19.27 1.03 -8.71
CA ARG A 90 20.45 1.80 -9.16
C ARG A 90 21.33 2.29 -8.00
N GLY A 91 21.53 1.44 -6.99
CA GLY A 91 22.33 1.75 -5.80
C GLY A 91 21.69 2.70 -4.79
N SER A 92 20.45 3.14 -5.00
CA SER A 92 19.71 4.00 -4.08
C SER A 92 18.48 3.30 -3.52
N VAL A 93 18.08 3.67 -2.30
CA VAL A 93 16.85 3.16 -1.67
C VAL A 93 15.62 3.74 -2.40
N SER A 94 14.65 2.88 -2.69
CA SER A 94 13.34 3.22 -3.25
C SER A 94 12.25 2.54 -2.42
N GLY A 95 11.02 3.05 -2.49
CA GLY A 95 9.91 2.53 -1.71
C GLY A 95 8.59 2.61 -2.46
N ALA A 96 7.79 1.55 -2.38
CA ALA A 96 6.41 1.51 -2.84
C ALA A 96 5.49 1.28 -1.64
N PHE A 97 4.54 2.19 -1.42
CA PHE A 97 3.62 2.19 -0.31
C PHE A 97 2.21 2.02 -0.84
N ARG A 98 1.43 1.12 -0.25
CA ARG A 98 0.03 0.87 -0.59
C ARG A 98 -0.85 1.12 0.61
N HIS A 99 -1.90 1.90 0.43
CA HIS A 99 -2.91 2.11 1.45
C HIS A 99 -3.72 0.82 1.69
N ILE A 100 -3.89 0.47 2.96
CA ILE A 100 -4.78 -0.60 3.44
C ILE A 100 -5.92 0.06 4.23
N PRO A 101 -7.15 0.07 3.70
CA PRO A 101 -8.31 0.61 4.40
C PRO A 101 -8.55 -0.07 5.75
N PHE A 102 -8.97 0.69 6.76
CA PHE A 102 -9.44 0.14 8.03
C PHE A 102 -10.86 -0.42 7.90
N ASP A 103 -11.73 0.33 7.23
CA ASP A 103 -13.13 -0.05 7.05
C ASP A 103 -13.24 -1.06 5.92
N VAL A 104 -13.65 -2.26 6.28
CA VAL A 104 -14.07 -3.26 5.31
C VAL A 104 -15.41 -2.77 4.74
N PRO A 105 -15.55 -2.61 3.40
CA PRO A 105 -16.81 -2.23 2.81
C PRO A 105 -17.88 -3.26 3.14
N LYS A 106 -19.10 -2.80 3.46
CA LYS A 106 -20.23 -3.71 3.59
C LYS A 106 -20.42 -4.46 2.29
N LEU A 107 -20.66 -5.77 2.37
CA LEU A 107 -20.84 -6.61 1.19
C LEU A 107 -21.89 -6.06 0.21
N ASP A 108 -22.95 -5.46 0.75
CA ASP A 108 -24.05 -4.85 -0.02
C ASP A 108 -23.66 -3.59 -0.81
N THR A 109 -22.61 -2.87 -0.40
CA THR A 109 -22.17 -1.66 -1.10
C THR A 109 -21.22 -1.96 -2.26
N LEU A 110 -20.79 -3.22 -2.41
CA LEU A 110 -19.86 -3.64 -3.47
C LEU A 110 -20.56 -4.00 -4.79
N GLY A 111 -21.89 -3.95 -4.86
CA GLY A 111 -22.65 -4.32 -6.06
C GLY A 111 -22.52 -5.81 -6.43
N LEU A 112 -22.21 -6.66 -5.45
CA LEU A 112 -21.95 -8.06 -5.64
C LEU A 112 -23.25 -8.87 -5.77
N PRO A 113 -23.27 -9.95 -6.57
CA PRO A 113 -24.46 -10.79 -6.71
C PRO A 113 -24.93 -11.37 -5.36
N PRO A 114 -26.25 -11.37 -5.07
CA PRO A 114 -26.79 -11.81 -3.78
C PRO A 114 -26.50 -13.30 -3.48
N ILE A 115 -26.24 -14.12 -4.51
CA ILE A 115 -25.84 -15.52 -4.36
C ILE A 115 -24.58 -15.69 -3.50
N LEU A 116 -23.69 -14.70 -3.47
CA LEU A 116 -22.47 -14.75 -2.66
C LEU A 116 -22.77 -14.85 -1.16
N LYS A 117 -23.83 -14.20 -0.66
CA LYS A 117 -24.29 -14.31 0.74
C LYS A 117 -24.70 -15.73 1.12
N SER A 118 -25.20 -16.50 0.15
CA SER A 118 -25.59 -17.90 0.36
C SER A 118 -24.40 -18.85 0.25
N LEU A 119 -23.43 -18.53 -0.62
CA LEU A 119 -22.20 -19.30 -0.82
C LEU A 119 -21.32 -19.29 0.43
N ILE A 120 -21.18 -18.14 1.11
CA ILE A 120 -20.36 -18.03 2.33
C ILE A 120 -20.96 -18.75 3.54
N LYS A 121 -22.27 -19.08 3.52
CA LYS A 121 -22.94 -19.85 4.59
C LYS A 121 -22.70 -21.36 4.49
N LYS A 122 -22.01 -21.83 3.45
CA LYS A 122 -21.70 -23.27 3.30
C LYS A 122 -20.70 -23.68 4.39
N PRO A 123 -20.97 -24.76 5.15
CA PRO A 123 -20.12 -25.14 6.28
C PRO A 123 -18.75 -25.68 5.85
N LYS A 124 -18.61 -26.16 4.60
CA LYS A 124 -17.37 -26.68 4.01
C LYS A 124 -17.39 -26.46 2.49
N GLY A 125 -16.22 -26.24 1.92
CA GLY A 125 -16.01 -26.05 0.48
C GLY A 125 -14.77 -25.20 0.20
N LEU A 126 -14.44 -25.04 -1.09
CA LEU A 126 -13.39 -24.15 -1.56
C LEU A 126 -14.02 -23.04 -2.41
N ILE A 127 -13.75 -21.79 -2.07
CA ILE A 127 -14.18 -20.61 -2.85
C ILE A 127 -12.92 -19.92 -3.36
N LEU A 128 -12.83 -19.75 -4.69
CA LEU A 128 -11.71 -19.08 -5.34
C LEU A 128 -12.17 -17.73 -5.89
N ILE A 129 -11.54 -16.65 -5.43
CA ILE A 129 -11.76 -15.29 -5.93
C ILE A 129 -10.59 -14.92 -6.84
N THR A 130 -10.86 -14.83 -8.14
CA THR A 130 -9.83 -14.62 -9.18
C THR A 130 -10.00 -13.25 -9.85
N GLY A 131 -8.99 -12.84 -10.63
CA GLY A 131 -8.95 -11.54 -11.30
C GLY A 131 -7.55 -10.91 -11.32
N SER A 132 -7.35 -9.90 -12.15
CA SER A 132 -6.07 -9.17 -12.32
C SER A 132 -5.70 -8.33 -11.08
N THR A 133 -4.45 -7.86 -10.98
CA THR A 133 -4.04 -6.94 -9.90
C THR A 133 -4.87 -5.66 -9.92
N GLY A 134 -5.41 -5.25 -8.77
CA GLY A 134 -6.26 -4.06 -8.66
C GLY A 134 -7.75 -4.28 -8.93
N SER A 135 -8.20 -5.48 -9.32
CA SER A 135 -9.62 -5.79 -9.60
C SER A 135 -10.54 -5.89 -8.37
N GLY A 136 -10.06 -5.56 -7.17
CA GLY A 136 -10.89 -5.59 -5.95
C GLY A 136 -10.99 -6.94 -5.22
N LYS A 137 -10.26 -7.99 -5.65
CA LYS A 137 -10.26 -9.32 -5.01
C LYS A 137 -10.12 -9.30 -3.48
N THR A 138 -9.11 -8.58 -2.98
CA THR A 138 -8.84 -8.49 -1.53
C THR A 138 -10.00 -7.79 -0.81
N THR A 139 -10.58 -6.76 -1.43
CA THR A 139 -11.74 -6.04 -0.89
C THR A 139 -12.97 -6.94 -0.83
N THR A 140 -13.24 -7.70 -1.90
CA THR A 140 -14.34 -8.68 -1.94
C THR A 140 -14.14 -9.78 -0.89
N LEU A 141 -12.93 -10.34 -0.80
CA LEU A 141 -12.63 -11.38 0.18
C LEU A 141 -12.78 -10.86 1.62
N ALA A 142 -12.30 -9.64 1.91
CA ALA A 142 -12.45 -9.04 3.22
C ALA A 142 -13.93 -8.85 3.59
N ALA A 143 -14.75 -8.33 2.67
CA ALA A 143 -16.18 -8.13 2.89
C ALA A 143 -16.96 -9.44 3.07
N LEU A 144 -16.52 -10.53 2.44
CA LEU A 144 -17.12 -11.86 2.59
C LEU A 144 -16.74 -12.53 3.91
N ILE A 145 -15.56 -12.24 4.47
CA ILE A 145 -15.11 -12.76 5.77
C ILE A 145 -15.78 -12.00 6.93
N ASP A 146 -16.05 -10.71 6.75
CA ASP A 146 -16.65 -9.83 7.76
C ASP A 146 -18.19 -9.99 7.88
N ALA A 147 -18.85 -10.51 6.84
CA ALA A 147 -20.31 -10.65 6.74
C ALA A 147 -20.89 -11.91 7.42
#